data_AF-A0A497V818-F1
#
_entry.id   AF-A0A497V818-F1
#
_cell.length_a   1.000
_cell.length_b   1.000
_cell.length_c   1.000
_cell.angle_alpha   90.00
_cell.angle_beta   90.00
_cell.angle_gamma   90.00
#
_symmetry.space_group_name_H-M   'P 1'
#
loop_
_entity.id
_entity.type
_entity.pdbx_description
1 polymer ?
#
loop_
_entity_poly.entity_id
_entity_poly.type
_entity_poly.pdbx_seq_one_letter_code
_entity_poly.pdbx_strand_id
1 'polypeptide(L)'
;MRHLSILIVGLFLMGCIGDCDDAADIYRSFECIIIIENIPNPKSTHLFNIEGTDPYTGKKIQFDRENRWFCTFYPLLAIGDTIIKRKNELVFNIRKKDTIFRFNYECNGKTYE
;
A
#
# COMPACT_ATOMS: atom_id res chain seq x y z
N MET A 1 -43.49 36.04 3.40
CA MET A 1 -43.38 34.59 3.72
C MET A 1 -43.10 33.87 2.41
N ARG A 2 -41.84 33.82 1.96
CA ARG A 2 -40.80 32.82 2.28
C ARG A 2 -41.24 31.41 1.90
N HIS A 3 -40.88 30.94 0.70
CA HIS A 3 -40.53 29.54 0.45
C HIS A 3 -39.54 29.48 -0.72
N LEU A 4 -38.25 29.58 -0.40
CA LEU A 4 -37.14 29.26 -1.29
C LEU A 4 -36.94 27.74 -1.21
N SER A 5 -37.40 27.01 -2.22
CA SER A 5 -37.23 25.55 -2.28
C SER A 5 -35.78 25.23 -2.66
N ILE A 6 -34.95 24.95 -1.67
CA ILE A 6 -33.57 24.49 -1.86
C ILE A 6 -33.63 22.99 -2.18
N LEU A 7 -33.48 22.64 -3.47
CA LEU A 7 -33.29 21.26 -3.90
C LEU A 7 -31.84 20.86 -3.58
N ILE A 8 -31.60 20.29 -2.40
CA ILE A 8 -30.31 19.66 -2.07
C ILE A 8 -30.29 18.31 -2.78
N VAL A 9 -29.84 18.29 -4.04
CA VAL A 9 -29.47 17.05 -4.72
C VAL A 9 -28.12 16.64 -4.14
N GLY A 10 -28.16 15.81 -3.10
CA GLY A 10 -26.99 15.16 -2.54
C GLY A 10 -26.37 14.25 -3.60
N LEU A 11 -25.23 14.68 -4.15
CA LEU A 11 -24.40 13.89 -5.04
C LEU A 11 -23.80 12.73 -4.22
N PHE A 12 -24.55 11.63 -4.09
CA PHE A 12 -24.01 10.37 -3.56
C PHE A 12 -23.03 9.81 -4.60
N LEU A 13 -21.78 10.26 -4.52
CA LEU A 13 -20.65 9.58 -5.14
C LEU A 13 -20.41 8.29 -4.34
N MET A 14 -21.24 7.27 -4.55
CA MET A 14 -20.82 5.90 -4.28
C MET A 14 -19.77 5.57 -5.33
N GLY A 15 -18.52 5.95 -5.05
CA GLY A 15 -17.38 5.44 -5.80
C GLY A 15 -17.46 3.91 -5.77
N CYS A 16 -17.24 3.26 -6.91
CA CYS A 16 -17.08 1.80 -6.96
C CYS A 16 -15.88 1.43 -6.10
N ILE A 17 -16.14 1.11 -4.84
CA ILE A 17 -15.17 0.51 -3.93
C ILE A 17 -15.13 -0.96 -4.33
N GLY A 18 -14.00 -1.40 -4.89
CA GLY A 18 -13.76 -2.82 -5.11
C GLY A 18 -13.90 -3.58 -3.79
N ASP A 19 -14.24 -4.86 -3.87
CA ASP A 19 -14.45 -5.68 -2.68
C ASP A 19 -13.19 -5.67 -1.80
N CYS A 20 -13.31 -5.08 -0.61
CA CYS A 20 -12.20 -4.94 0.34
C CYS A 20 -11.71 -6.31 0.81
N ASP A 21 -12.59 -7.31 0.84
CA ASP A 21 -12.26 -8.67 1.29
C ASP A 21 -11.39 -9.38 0.22
N ASP A 22 -11.79 -9.28 -1.05
CA ASP A 22 -10.98 -9.77 -2.18
C ASP A 22 -9.61 -9.08 -2.24
N ALA A 23 -9.58 -7.76 -2.05
CA ALA A 23 -8.34 -6.99 -2.03
C ALA A 23 -7.44 -7.42 -0.86
N ALA A 24 -8.02 -7.62 0.33
CA ALA A 24 -7.32 -8.12 1.50
C ALA A 24 -6.70 -9.51 1.22
N ASP A 25 -7.43 -10.42 0.59
CA ASP A 25 -6.91 -11.75 0.24
C ASP A 25 -5.77 -11.69 -0.79
N ILE A 26 -5.89 -10.83 -1.79
CA ILE A 26 -4.79 -10.55 -2.74
C ILE A 26 -3.57 -10.03 -1.99
N TYR A 27 -3.72 -9.04 -1.11
CA TYR A 27 -2.61 -8.45 -0.36
C TYR A 27 -1.98 -9.41 0.66
N ARG A 28 -2.76 -10.29 1.29
CA ARG A 28 -2.25 -11.39 2.13
C ARG A 28 -1.32 -12.31 1.36
N SER A 29 -1.63 -12.59 0.09
CA SER A 29 -0.85 -13.52 -0.73
C SER A 29 0.58 -13.03 -1.04
N PHE A 30 0.83 -11.71 -0.96
CA PHE A 30 2.11 -11.12 -1.30
C PHE A 30 3.13 -11.18 -0.16
N GLU A 31 4.38 -11.46 -0.55
CA GLU A 31 5.58 -11.31 0.27
C GLU A 31 6.55 -10.34 -0.40
N CYS A 32 7.09 -9.41 0.38
CA CYS A 32 8.11 -8.46 -0.02
C CYS A 32 9.02 -8.17 1.17
N ILE A 33 10.22 -8.71 1.14
CA ILE A 33 11.25 -8.49 2.16
C ILE A 33 12.52 -8.06 1.44
N ILE A 34 12.82 -6.77 1.49
CA ILE A 34 13.82 -6.18 0.59
C ILE A 34 14.46 -4.95 1.23
N ILE A 35 15.78 -4.86 1.14
CA ILE A 35 16.55 -3.63 1.36
C ILE A 35 16.54 -2.88 0.03
N ILE A 36 15.97 -1.67 0.01
CA ILE A 36 15.77 -0.90 -1.21
C ILE A 36 17.11 -0.37 -1.73
N GLU A 37 17.38 -0.62 -3.01
CA GLU A 37 18.55 -0.08 -3.71
C GLU A 37 18.16 0.83 -4.87
N ASN A 38 17.00 0.58 -5.49
CA ASN A 38 16.47 1.40 -6.57
C ASN A 38 14.93 1.43 -6.53
N ILE A 39 14.36 2.56 -6.92
CA ILE A 39 12.91 2.79 -7.03
C ILE A 39 12.65 3.34 -8.44
N PRO A 40 12.42 2.49 -9.46
CA PRO A 40 12.32 2.92 -10.85
C PRO A 40 11.18 3.91 -11.12
N ASN A 41 10.04 3.73 -10.44
CA ASN A 41 8.85 4.57 -10.66
C ASN A 41 8.16 4.96 -9.34
N PRO A 42 8.72 5.91 -8.57
CA PRO A 42 8.21 6.29 -7.26
C PRO A 42 6.90 7.09 -7.31
N LYS A 43 6.39 7.41 -8.51
CA LYS A 43 5.13 8.15 -8.71
C LYS A 43 3.98 7.27 -9.19
N SER A 44 4.21 5.97 -9.38
CA SER A 44 3.17 5.04 -9.80
C SER A 44 2.08 4.91 -8.74
N THR A 45 0.82 4.90 -9.17
CA THR A 45 -0.36 4.68 -8.32
C THR A 45 -0.96 3.28 -8.48
N HIS A 46 -0.43 2.48 -9.41
CA HIS A 46 -0.96 1.18 -9.80
C HIS A 46 0.09 0.08 -9.66
N LEU A 47 1.25 0.28 -10.25
CA LEU A 47 2.37 -0.66 -10.23
C LEU A 47 3.34 -0.34 -9.08
N PHE A 48 3.54 -1.28 -8.16
CA PHE A 48 4.59 -1.17 -7.16
C PHE A 48 5.86 -1.86 -7.66
N ASN A 49 6.90 -1.08 -7.88
CA ASN A 49 8.17 -1.50 -8.47
C ASN A 49 9.34 -1.00 -7.60
N ILE A 50 10.07 -1.95 -7.00
CA ILE A 50 11.28 -1.72 -6.23
C ILE A 50 12.29 -2.82 -6.50
N GLU A 51 13.56 -2.44 -6.47
CA GLU A 51 14.70 -3.32 -6.67
C GLU A 51 15.66 -3.22 -5.49
N GLY A 52 16.31 -4.32 -5.17
CA GLY A 52 17.17 -4.37 -4.00
C GLY A 52 17.65 -5.76 -3.65
N THR A 53 17.94 -5.94 -2.37
CA THR A 53 18.55 -7.17 -1.85
C THR A 53 17.68 -7.79 -0.76
N ASP A 54 17.49 -9.10 -0.82
CA ASP A 54 16.89 -9.87 0.27
C ASP A 54 17.85 -9.83 1.48
N PRO A 55 17.43 -9.30 2.64
CA PRO A 55 18.29 -9.14 3.81
C PRO A 55 18.75 -10.46 4.43
N TYR A 56 18.06 -11.57 4.16
CA TYR A 56 18.38 -12.88 4.73
C TYR A 56 19.30 -13.70 3.83
N THR A 57 19.14 -13.58 2.50
CA THR A 57 19.90 -14.40 1.55
C THR A 57 20.99 -13.63 0.81
N GLY A 58 20.96 -12.30 0.84
CA GLY A 58 21.88 -11.44 0.09
C GLY A 58 21.63 -11.44 -1.43
N LYS A 59 20.58 -12.10 -1.91
CA LYS A 59 20.26 -12.17 -3.34
C LYS A 59 19.59 -10.89 -3.81
N LYS A 60 19.92 -10.46 -5.04
CA LYS A 60 19.19 -9.40 -5.72
C LYS A 60 17.78 -9.87 -6.04
N ILE A 61 16.80 -9.03 -5.72
CA ILE A 61 15.39 -9.27 -5.94
C ILE A 61 14.72 -8.01 -6.48
N GLN A 62 13.66 -8.23 -7.25
CA GLN A 62 12.79 -7.18 -7.76
C GLN A 62 11.36 -7.54 -7.37
N PHE A 63 10.65 -6.58 -6.80
CA PHE A 63 9.20 -6.66 -6.62
C PHE A 63 8.57 -5.75 -7.67
N ASP A 64 7.84 -6.32 -8.62
CA ASP A 64 7.21 -5.58 -9.73
C ASP A 64 5.83 -6.16 -10.05
N ARG A 65 4.78 -5.57 -9.46
CA ARG A 65 3.41 -6.10 -9.50
C ARG A 65 2.39 -4.97 -9.35
N GLU A 66 1.17 -5.13 -9.88
CA GLU A 66 0.07 -4.22 -9.53
C GLU A 66 -0.22 -4.34 -8.03
N ASN A 67 -0.06 -3.24 -7.31
CA ASN A 67 -0.30 -3.19 -5.88
C ASN A 67 -0.54 -1.73 -5.45
N ARG A 68 -1.80 -1.31 -5.54
CA ARG A 68 -2.22 0.07 -5.25
C ARG A 68 -2.01 0.42 -3.78
N TRP A 69 -2.20 -0.53 -2.86
CA TRP A 69 -1.96 -0.30 -1.44
C TRP A 69 -0.48 0.01 -1.18
N PHE A 70 0.46 -0.76 -1.71
CA PHE A 70 1.90 -0.51 -1.48
C PHE A 70 2.35 0.82 -2.13
N CYS A 71 1.77 1.18 -3.29
CA CYS A 71 2.05 2.44 -3.96
C CYS A 71 1.77 3.67 -3.07
N THR A 72 0.81 3.58 -2.13
CA THR A 72 0.52 4.69 -1.20
C THR A 72 1.71 5.06 -0.31
N PHE A 73 2.67 4.15 -0.14
CA PHE A 73 3.83 4.34 0.72
C PHE A 73 5.08 4.86 0.00
N TYR A 74 5.08 5.00 -1.33
CA TYR A 74 6.24 5.54 -2.06
C TYR A 74 6.82 6.83 -1.45
N PRO A 75 6.02 7.83 -1.03
CA PRO A 75 6.54 9.06 -0.42
C PRO A 75 7.36 8.84 0.87
N LEU A 76 7.24 7.67 1.50
CA LEU A 76 7.94 7.31 2.74
C LEU A 76 9.20 6.48 2.49
N LEU A 77 9.40 5.97 1.27
CA LEU A 77 10.50 5.06 0.93
C LEU A 77 11.76 5.84 0.57
N ALA A 78 12.90 5.36 1.04
CA ALA A 78 14.22 5.82 0.62
C ALA A 78 15.15 4.63 0.35
N ILE A 79 16.18 4.86 -0.47
CA ILE A 79 17.27 3.89 -0.66
C ILE A 79 17.90 3.58 0.70
N GLY A 80 18.11 2.29 0.97
CA GLY A 80 18.63 1.77 2.24
C GLY A 80 17.56 1.42 3.27
N ASP A 81 16.30 1.83 3.09
CA ASP A 81 15.20 1.34 3.93
C ASP A 81 14.92 -0.14 3.67
N THR A 82 14.41 -0.84 4.67
CA THR A 82 13.96 -2.24 4.52
C THR A 82 12.44 -2.31 4.56
N ILE A 83 11.83 -2.81 3.48
CA ILE A 83 10.42 -3.18 3.47
C ILE A 83 10.28 -4.60 4.03
N ILE A 84 9.31 -4.80 4.92
CA ILE A 84 8.89 -6.13 5.39
C ILE A 84 7.37 -6.23 5.30
N LYS A 85 6.92 -7.02 4.34
CA LYS A 85 5.55 -7.50 4.21
C LYS A 85 5.60 -9.02 4.04
N ARG A 86 5.08 -9.77 4.99
CA ARG A 86 5.09 -11.24 4.97
C ARG A 86 3.84 -11.79 4.31
N LYS A 87 3.97 -12.99 3.78
CA LYS A 87 2.80 -13.76 3.32
C LYS A 87 1.84 -14.02 4.48
N ASN A 88 0.54 -14.02 4.20
CA ASN A 88 -0.57 -14.21 5.13
C ASN A 88 -0.75 -13.10 6.20
N GLU A 89 -0.03 -11.99 6.10
CA GLU A 89 -0.20 -10.83 6.99
C GLU A 89 -0.75 -9.63 6.20
N LEU A 90 -1.52 -8.75 6.83
CA LEU A 90 -1.96 -7.46 6.26
C LEU A 90 -1.27 -6.26 6.88
N VAL A 91 0.04 -6.38 7.06
CA VAL A 91 0.88 -5.34 7.66
C VAL A 91 2.05 -5.02 6.74
N PHE A 92 2.15 -3.77 6.31
CA PHE A 92 3.30 -3.25 5.57
C PHE A 92 4.23 -2.51 6.54
N ASN A 93 5.48 -2.98 6.66
CA ASN A 93 6.47 -2.34 7.51
C ASN A 93 7.56 -1.68 6.69
N ILE A 94 7.94 -0.47 7.08
CA ILE A 94 9.13 0.23 6.58
C ILE A 94 10.07 0.41 7.75
N ARG A 95 11.21 -0.29 7.71
CA ARG A 95 12.29 -0.11 8.68
C ARG A 95 13.28 0.91 8.15
N LYS A 96 13.41 2.00 8.89
CA LYS A 96 14.52 2.95 8.79
C LYS A 96 15.57 2.61 9.84
N LYS A 97 16.70 3.31 9.82
CA LYS A 97 17.82 3.08 10.75
C LYS A 97 17.39 3.02 12.23
N ASP A 98 16.60 3.99 12.66
CA ASP A 98 16.23 4.18 14.08
C ASP A 98 14.71 4.13 14.32
N THR A 99 13.91 3.76 13.31
CA THR A 99 12.44 3.83 13.40
C THR A 99 11.80 2.78 12.51
N ILE A 100 10.69 2.20 12.99
CA ILE A 100 9.87 1.26 12.22
C ILE A 100 8.48 1.88 12.05
N PHE A 101 8.07 2.08 10.81
CA PHE A 101 6.69 2.42 10.48
C PHE A 101 5.92 1.14 10.21
N ARG A 102 4.71 1.03 10.78
CA ARG A 102 3.81 -0.12 10.64
C ARG A 102 2.45 0.36 10.13
N PHE A 103 2.02 -0.17 9.00
CA PHE A 103 0.75 0.20 8.38
C PHE A 103 -0.10 -1.06 8.20
N ASN A 104 -1.27 -1.11 8.84
CA ASN A 104 -2.24 -2.17 8.59
C ASN A 104 -3.00 -1.86 7.30
N TYR A 105 -3.54 -2.89 6.65
CA TYR A 105 -4.47 -2.67 5.55
C TYR A 105 -5.79 -2.15 6.09
N GLU A 106 -6.22 -1.00 5.58
CA GLU A 106 -7.49 -0.37 5.94
C GLU A 106 -8.33 -0.14 4.70
N CYS A 107 -9.59 -0.52 4.76
CA CYS A 107 -10.56 -0.35 3.68
C CYS A 107 -11.95 -0.13 4.29
N ASN A 108 -12.69 0.87 3.79
CA ASN A 108 -14.02 1.24 4.29
C ASN A 108 -14.11 1.45 5.81
N GLY A 109 -13.08 2.05 6.40
CA GLY A 109 -13.02 2.33 7.85
C GLY A 109 -12.84 1.09 8.71
N LYS A 110 -12.54 -0.08 8.11
CA LYS A 110 -12.19 -1.31 8.81
C LYS A 110 -10.70 -1.59 8.63
N THR A 111 -10.07 -2.03 9.71
CA THR A 111 -8.73 -2.62 9.66
C THR A 111 -8.88 -4.11 9.42
N TYR A 112 -8.10 -4.62 8.47
CA TYR A 112 -8.04 -6.04 8.15
C TYR A 112 -6.82 -6.69 8.81
N GLU A 113 -7.01 -7.88 9.37
CA GLU A 113 -5.97 -8.66 10.06
C GLU A 113 -5.56 -9.90 9.25
#